data_AF-A0A931QLI8-F1
#
_entry.id   AF-A0A931QLI8-F1
#
_cell.length_a   1.000
_cell.length_b   1.000
_cell.length_c   1.000
_cell.angle_alpha   90.00
_cell.angle_beta   90.00
_cell.angle_gamma   90.00
#
_symmetry.space_group_name_H-M   'P 1'
#
loop_
_entity.id
_entity.type
_entity.pdbx_description
1 polymer ?
#
loop_
_entity_poly.entity_id
_entity_poly.type
_entity_poly.pdbx_seq_one_letter_code
_entity_poly.pdbx_strand_id
1 'polypeptide(L)' 'MVSASAVRDLREKTGAGMMDCKKALAETGGDFEKAVDLLRQKGLAALAKKAGRIAAEAVAAHPGHR' A
#
# COMPACT_ATOMS: atom_id res chain seq x y z
N MET A 1 -11.64 13.06 14.55
CA MET A 1 -10.84 13.88 13.59
C MET A 1 -9.45 13.27 13.47
N VAL A 2 -8.85 13.23 12.29
CA VAL A 2 -7.47 12.72 12.12
C VAL A 2 -6.54 13.92 11.93
N SER A 3 -5.52 14.03 12.78
CA SER A 3 -4.57 15.15 12.73
C SER A 3 -3.66 15.06 11.50
N ALA A 4 -3.43 16.19 10.81
CA ALA A 4 -2.51 16.27 9.68
C ALA A 4 -1.09 15.83 10.05
N SER A 5 -0.66 16.09 11.30
CA SER A 5 0.63 15.61 11.81
C SER A 5 0.67 14.09 11.89
N ALA A 6 -0.39 13.43 12.38
CA ALA A 6 -0.45 11.97 12.48
C ALA A 6 -0.36 11.30 11.10
N VAL A 7 -1.02 11.86 10.09
CA VAL A 7 -0.96 11.39 8.70
C VAL A 7 0.47 11.50 8.15
N ARG A 8 1.15 12.61 8.44
CA ARG A 8 2.51 12.88 7.97
C ARG A 8 3.53 11.93 8.62
N ASP A 9 3.42 11.74 9.93
CA ASP A 9 4.26 10.82 10.70
C ASP A 9 4.09 9.37 10.21
N LEU A 10 2.84 8.96 9.96
CA LEU A 10 2.51 7.63 9.44
C LEU A 10 3.06 7.42 8.03
N ARG A 11 3.01 8.47 7.19
CA ARG A 11 3.60 8.47 5.86
C ARG A 11 5.12 8.34 5.91
N GLU A 12 5.81 9.01 6.83
CA GLU A 12 7.27 8.88 6.96
C GLU A 12 7.69 7.49 7.42
N LYS A 13 6.94 6.86 8.33
CA LYS A 13 7.23 5.49 8.79
C LYS A 13 6.90 4.40 7.77
N THR A 14 5.79 4.52 7.06
CA THR A 14 5.30 3.46 6.15
C THR A 14 5.66 3.71 4.69
N GLY A 15 5.97 4.94 4.32
CA GLY A 15 6.15 5.37 2.92
C GLY A 15 4.84 5.40 2.12
N ALA A 16 3.68 5.16 2.74
CA ALA A 16 2.41 5.07 2.04
C ALA A 16 1.88 6.43 1.58
N GLY A 17 0.98 6.41 0.60
CA GLY A 17 0.34 7.61 0.07
C GLY A 17 -0.43 8.40 1.14
N MET A 18 -0.52 9.72 0.96
CA MET A 18 -1.17 10.61 1.94
C MET A 18 -2.66 10.28 2.16
N MET A 19 -3.35 9.79 1.12
CA MET A 19 -4.73 9.31 1.22
C MET A 19 -4.83 7.96 1.95
N ASP A 20 -3.90 7.04 1.71
CA ASP A 20 -3.87 5.74 2.39
C ASP A 20 -3.63 5.94 3.89
N CYS A 21 -2.70 6.82 4.26
CA CYS A 21 -2.45 7.18 5.66
C CYS A 21 -3.68 7.80 6.33
N LYS A 22 -4.39 8.71 5.64
CA LYS A 22 -5.66 9.28 6.14
C LYS A 22 -6.73 8.21 6.32
N LYS A 23 -6.90 7.31 5.35
CA LYS A 23 -7.88 6.21 5.43
C LYS A 23 -7.55 5.24 6.55
N ALA A 24 -6.29 4.83 6.67
CA ALA A 24 -5.85 3.89 7.70
C ALA A 24 -6.07 4.47 9.11
N LEU A 25 -5.71 5.74 9.34
CA LEU A 25 -5.98 6.41 10.62
C LEU A 25 -7.48 6.63 10.84
N ALA A 26 -8.26 6.88 9.80
CA ALA A 26 -9.71 7.02 9.93
C ALA A 26 -10.41 5.68 10.27
N GLU A 27 -10.03 4.58 9.62
CA GLU A 27 -10.54 3.23 9.88
C GLU A 27 -10.15 2.72 11.27
N THR A 28 -8.98 3.10 11.76
CA THR A 28 -8.45 2.67 13.06
C THR A 28 -8.80 3.61 14.20
N GLY A 29 -9.50 4.72 13.91
CA GLY A 29 -9.83 5.73 14.91
C GLY A 29 -8.63 6.54 15.42
N GLY A 30 -7.50 6.52 14.70
CA GLY A 30 -6.26 7.20 15.07
C GLY A 30 -5.22 6.29 15.73
N ASP A 31 -5.47 4.98 15.81
CA ASP A 31 -4.50 4.00 16.30
C ASP A 31 -3.32 3.87 15.33
N PHE A 32 -2.16 4.37 15.74
CA PHE A 32 -0.98 4.42 14.88
C PHE A 32 -0.44 3.02 14.52
N GLU A 33 -0.36 2.11 15.50
CA GLU A 33 0.07 0.72 15.26
C GLU A 33 -0.84 -0.01 14.28
N LYS A 34 -2.16 0.08 14.49
CA LYS A 34 -3.14 -0.54 13.58
C LYS A 34 -3.10 0.09 12.20
N ALA A 35 -2.88 1.41 12.10
CA ALA A 35 -2.80 2.09 10.82
C ALA A 35 -1.55 1.65 10.03
N VAL A 36 -0.41 1.45 10.70
CA VAL A 36 0.80 0.88 10.08
C VAL A 36 0.53 -0.53 9.57
N ASP A 37 -0.07 -1.39 10.38
CA ASP A 37 -0.37 -2.76 10.00
C ASP A 37 -1.35 -2.82 8.81
N LEU A 38 -2.43 -2.02 8.84
CA LEU A 38 -3.37 -1.88 7.73
C LEU A 38 -2.69 -1.45 6.44
N LEU A 39 -1.80 -0.45 6.51
CA LEU A 39 -1.06 0.02 5.34
C LEU A 39 -0.13 -1.05 4.79
N ARG A 40 0.51 -1.83 5.66
CA ARG A 40 1.40 -2.93 5.28
C ARG A 40 0.62 -4.04 4.58
N GLN A 41 -0.52 -4.43 5.14
CA GLN A 41 -1.42 -5.43 4.54
C GLN A 41 -1.97 -4.94 3.19
N LYS A 42 -2.42 -3.68 3.11
CA LYS A 42 -2.90 -3.07 1.86
C LYS A 42 -1.80 -2.95 0.79
N GLY A 43 -0.57 -2.62 1.19
CA GLY A 43 0.60 -2.55 0.30
C GLY A 43 0.94 -3.91 -0.30
N LEU A 44 0.92 -4.98 0.51
CA LEU A 44 1.10 -6.35 0.04
C LEU A 44 -0.03 -6.79 -0.91
N ALA A 45 -1.28 -6.45 -0.60
CA ALA A 45 -2.40 -6.76 -1.48
C ALA A 45 -2.33 -6.00 -2.83
N ALA A 46 -1.84 -4.76 -2.83
CA ALA A 46 -1.61 -3.99 -4.04
C ALA A 46 -0.48 -4.59 -4.90
N LEU A 47 0.61 -5.03 -4.27
CA LEU A 47 1.70 -5.75 -4.92
C LEU A 47 1.25 -7.11 -5.46
N ALA A 48 0.46 -7.87 -4.71
CA ALA A 48 -0.09 -9.16 -5.14
C ALA A 48 -1.05 -9.00 -6.33
N LYS A 49 -1.91 -7.98 -6.33
CA LYS A 49 -2.77 -7.67 -7.48
C LYS A 49 -1.96 -7.19 -8.70
N LYS A 50 -0.82 -6.53 -8.49
CA LYS A 50 0.06 -6.11 -9.58
C LYS A 50 0.89 -7.27 -10.13
N ALA A 51 1.34 -8.19 -9.28
CA ALA A 51 1.94 -9.46 -9.70
C ALA A 51 0.95 -10.32 -10.51
N GLY A 52 -0.32 -10.34 -10.12
CA GLY A 52 -1.39 -10.98 -10.90
C GLY A 52 -1.65 -10.32 -12.27
N ARG A 53 -1.38 -9.02 -12.43
CA ARG A 53 -1.48 -8.35 -13.74
C ARG A 53 -0.25 -8.54 -14.63
N ILE A 54 0.95 -8.66 -14.05
CA ILE A 54 2.15 -8.99 -14.84
C ILE A 54 2.06 -10.44 -15.34
N ALA A 55 1.46 -11.36 -14.58
CA ALA A 55 1.23 -12.74 -15.04
C ALA A 55 0.16 -12.88 -16.13
N ALA A 56 -0.79 -11.94 -16.24
CA ALA A 56 -1.84 -11.98 -17.27
C ALA A 56 -1.41 -11.37 -18.63
N GLU A 57 -0.37 -10.53 -18.64
CA GLU A 57 0.16 -9.87 -19.83
C GLU A 57 1.61 -10.33 -20.15
N ALA A 58 1.99 -11.53 -19.71
CA ALA A 58 3.31 -12.13 -19.99
C ALA A 58 3.21 -13.43 -20.82
N VAL A 59 2.20 -13.53 -21.69
CA VAL A 59 2.17 -14.52 -22.79
C VAL A 59 2.63 -13.90 -24.12
N ALA A 60 3.38 -12.79 -24.11
CA ALA A 60 3.83 -12.16 -25.36
C ALA A 60 5.19 -11.44 -25.31
N ALA A 61 6.05 -11.68 -24.31
CA ALA A 61 7.41 -11.12 -24.34
C ALA A 61 8.40 -11.92 -23.49
N HIS A 62 8.78 -13.11 -23.95
CA HIS A 62 10.09 -13.68 -23.63
C HIS A 62 10.99 -13.60 -24.86
N PRO A 63 12.16 -12.95 -24.77
CA PRO A 63 13.11 -12.82 -25.87
C PRO A 63 14.04 -14.05 -25.94
N GLY A 64 14.13 -14.68 -27.11
CA GLY A 64 15.28 -15.47 -27.55
C GLY A 64 15.60 -16.78 -26.82
N HIS A 65 15.23 -17.92 -27.42
CA HIS A 65 16.18 -19.03 -27.60
C HIS A 65 15.71 -19.99 -28.70
N ARG A 66 16.54 -20.11 -29.73
CA ARG A 66 16.52 -21.04 -30.88
C ARG A 66 15.72 -20.65 -32.12
#